data_AF-A0A1G4JQM6-F1
#
_entry.id   AF-A0A1G4JQM6-F1
#
_cell.length_a   1.000
_cell.length_b   1.000
_cell.length_c   1.000
_cell.angle_alpha   90.00
_cell.angle_beta   90.00
_cell.angle_gamma   90.00
#
_symmetry.space_group_name_H-M   'P 1'
#
loop_
_entity.id
_entity.type
_entity.pdbx_description
1 polymer ?
#
loop_
_entity_poly.entity_id
_entity_poly.type
_entity_poly.pdbx_seq_one_letter_code
_entity_poly.pdbx_strand_id
1 'polypeptide(L)'
;MSLNRQQRERFTATHIAYKYNLLHYLPGIEQSQLSGLYLKSFYNGTKRNRLHLPEHLTNGTKFCEKCGVVHIAGLNLNMAIVDVMASDDESVHNQVLEYKCLLCGKVKQFDIGNSKRIESQQGPREGFVAKWPSGQKTSHDAAEVNGSQVKKLASGKERAKKRKMNTLANMLSRKKDEEANKKSASLNLEDFLLKR
;
A
#
# COMPACT_ATOMS: atom_id res chain seq x y z
N MET A 1 -32.93 6.19 -33.77
CA MET A 1 -32.58 4.85 -33.24
C MET A 1 -32.07 4.99 -31.82
N SER A 2 -32.92 4.80 -30.81
CA SER A 2 -32.53 4.89 -29.40
C SER A 2 -31.93 3.56 -28.94
N LEU A 3 -30.65 3.54 -28.56
CA LEU A 3 -30.01 2.38 -27.96
C LEU A 3 -30.63 2.07 -26.59
N ASN A 4 -30.74 0.78 -26.25
CA ASN A 4 -31.14 0.36 -24.92
C ASN A 4 -30.13 0.89 -23.87
N ARG A 5 -30.61 1.28 -22.69
CA ARG A 5 -29.77 1.85 -21.62
C ARG A 5 -28.57 0.95 -21.30
N GLN A 6 -28.79 -0.36 -21.16
CA GLN A 6 -27.72 -1.32 -20.88
C GLN A 6 -26.70 -1.39 -22.02
N GLN A 7 -27.14 -1.31 -23.27
CA GLN A 7 -26.26 -1.30 -24.43
C GLN A 7 -25.44 -0.01 -24.47
N ARG A 8 -26.04 1.13 -24.11
CA ARG A 8 -25.36 2.42 -23.99
C ARG A 8 -24.30 2.43 -22.90
N GLU A 9 -24.59 1.86 -21.73
CA GLU A 9 -23.63 1.73 -20.63
C GLU A 9 -22.44 0.84 -21.04
N ARG A 10 -22.72 -0.32 -21.66
CA ARG A 10 -21.67 -1.22 -22.20
C ARG A 10 -20.81 -0.52 -23.24
N PHE A 11 -21.44 0.17 -24.19
CA PHE A 11 -20.74 0.94 -25.22
C PHE A 11 -19.87 2.05 -24.62
N THR A 12 -20.38 2.74 -23.60
CA THR A 12 -19.62 3.80 -22.91
C THR A 12 -18.39 3.23 -22.22
N ALA A 13 -18.53 2.11 -21.53
CA ALA A 13 -17.42 1.43 -20.87
C ALA A 13 -16.36 0.95 -21.88
N THR A 14 -16.77 0.28 -22.96
CA THR A 14 -15.84 -0.22 -23.98
C THR A 14 -15.15 0.92 -24.73
N HIS A 15 -15.88 1.99 -25.06
CA HIS A 15 -15.34 3.15 -25.74
C HIS A 15 -14.31 3.91 -24.88
N ILE A 16 -14.55 4.05 -23.58
CA ILE A 16 -13.60 4.70 -22.67
C ILE A 16 -12.38 3.83 -22.43
N ALA A 17 -12.58 2.52 -22.24
CA ALA A 17 -11.48 1.56 -22.12
C ALA A 17 -10.60 1.57 -23.38
N TYR A 18 -11.21 1.62 -24.57
CA TYR A 18 -10.48 1.73 -25.84
C TYR A 18 -9.61 3.00 -25.90
N LYS A 19 -10.18 4.17 -25.58
CA LYS A 19 -9.42 5.44 -25.54
C LYS A 19 -8.27 5.39 -24.54
N TYR A 20 -8.50 4.79 -23.39
CA TYR A 20 -7.48 4.64 -22.37
C TYR A 20 -6.36 3.69 -22.82
N ASN A 21 -6.70 2.55 -23.43
CA ASN A 21 -5.70 1.62 -23.96
C ASN A 21 -4.85 2.30 -25.03
N LEU A 22 -5.47 3.07 -25.91
CA LEU A 22 -4.76 3.80 -26.95
C LEU A 22 -3.71 4.75 -26.37
N LEU A 23 -3.99 5.44 -25.26
CA LEU A 23 -3.00 6.28 -24.57
C LEU A 23 -1.76 5.52 -24.09
N HIS A 24 -1.90 4.24 -23.75
CA HIS A 24 -0.81 3.39 -23.26
C HIS A 24 0.01 2.76 -24.38
N TYR A 25 -0.54 2.65 -25.58
CA TYR A 25 0.20 2.20 -26.75
C TYR A 25 1.12 3.29 -27.33
N LEU A 26 0.76 4.57 -27.18
CA LEU A 26 1.50 5.69 -27.78
C LEU A 26 2.97 5.79 -27.39
N PRO A 27 3.39 5.56 -26.12
CA PRO A 27 4.80 5.58 -25.76
C PRO A 27 5.67 4.60 -26.57
N GLY A 28 5.08 3.50 -27.08
CA GLY A 28 5.80 2.52 -27.91
C GLY A 28 5.92 2.90 -29.39
N ILE A 29 5.19 3.91 -29.86
CA ILE A 29 5.16 4.35 -31.27
C ILE A 29 6.05 5.59 -31.46
N GLU A 30 6.66 6.12 -30.39
CA GLU A 30 7.51 7.33 -30.35
C GLU A 30 6.85 8.64 -30.84
N GLN A 31 5.61 8.58 -31.31
CA GLN A 31 4.83 9.74 -31.74
C GLN A 31 4.22 10.48 -30.55
N SER A 32 5.05 11.26 -29.85
CA SER A 32 4.66 12.05 -28.69
C SER A 32 3.61 13.12 -28.99
N GLN A 33 3.52 13.61 -30.24
CA GLN A 33 2.58 14.66 -30.67
C GLN A 33 1.11 14.26 -30.51
N LEU A 34 0.80 12.98 -30.70
CA LEU A 34 -0.57 12.47 -30.64
C LEU A 34 -1.07 12.31 -29.21
N SER A 35 -0.17 12.17 -28.23
CA SER A 35 -0.52 11.89 -26.84
C SER A 35 -1.44 12.95 -26.22
N GLY A 36 -1.16 14.24 -26.46
CA GLY A 36 -2.02 15.34 -26.01
C GLY A 36 -3.42 15.31 -26.64
N LEU A 37 -3.52 14.97 -27.94
CA LEU A 37 -4.81 14.89 -28.65
C LEU A 37 -5.68 13.75 -28.10
N TYR A 38 -5.07 12.58 -27.92
CA TYR A 38 -5.77 11.42 -27.37
C TYR A 38 -6.15 11.62 -25.90
N LEU A 39 -5.30 12.29 -25.12
CA LEU A 39 -5.57 12.56 -23.71
C LEU A 39 -6.75 13.53 -23.57
N LYS A 40 -6.76 14.58 -24.41
CA LYS A 40 -7.89 15.50 -24.53
C LYS A 40 -9.17 14.76 -24.96
N SER A 41 -9.09 13.85 -25.92
CA SER A 41 -10.23 13.02 -26.36
C SER A 41 -10.76 12.10 -25.26
N PHE A 42 -9.87 11.56 -24.41
CA PHE A 42 -10.22 10.75 -23.25
C PHE A 42 -10.96 11.59 -22.20
N TYR A 43 -10.39 12.72 -21.76
CA TYR A 43 -11.02 13.61 -20.78
C TYR A 43 -12.34 14.21 -21.28
N ASN A 44 -12.44 14.52 -22.58
CA ASN A 44 -13.71 14.95 -23.16
C ASN A 44 -14.76 13.82 -23.13
N GLY A 45 -14.34 12.57 -23.33
CA GLY A 45 -15.22 11.41 -23.23
C GLY A 45 -15.74 11.19 -21.81
N THR A 46 -14.87 11.31 -20.80
CA THR A 46 -15.25 11.14 -19.39
C THR A 46 -16.14 12.28 -18.92
N LYS A 47 -15.84 13.52 -19.32
CA LYS A 47 -16.66 14.71 -19.02
C LYS A 47 -18.06 14.62 -19.64
N ARG A 48 -18.16 14.20 -20.92
CA ARG A 48 -19.47 14.03 -21.61
C ARG A 48 -20.34 12.98 -20.92
N ASN A 49 -19.72 11.91 -20.43
CA ASN A 49 -20.41 10.82 -19.76
C ASN A 49 -20.55 11.01 -18.24
N ARG A 50 -20.10 12.15 -17.70
CA ARG A 50 -20.15 12.50 -16.26
C ARG A 50 -19.52 11.41 -15.37
N LEU A 51 -18.41 10.85 -15.80
CA LEU A 51 -17.70 9.82 -15.04
C LEU A 51 -16.65 10.46 -14.15
N HIS A 52 -16.67 10.09 -12.87
CA HIS A 52 -15.63 10.46 -11.92
C HIS A 52 -14.40 9.59 -12.14
N LEU A 53 -13.26 10.23 -12.39
CA LEU A 53 -11.99 9.54 -12.54
C LEU A 53 -11.31 9.39 -11.18
N PRO A 54 -10.61 8.26 -10.94
CA PRO A 54 -9.73 8.11 -9.79
C PRO A 54 -8.67 9.21 -9.70
N GLU A 55 -8.32 9.58 -8.47
CA GLU A 55 -7.40 10.68 -8.16
C GLU A 55 -6.02 10.53 -8.82
N HIS A 56 -5.54 9.29 -8.92
CA HIS A 56 -4.25 8.98 -9.56
C HIS A 56 -4.21 9.33 -11.05
N LEU A 57 -5.36 9.50 -11.71
CA LEU A 57 -5.41 9.95 -13.10
C LEU A 57 -5.48 11.47 -13.20
N THR A 58 -6.08 12.14 -12.21
CA THR A 58 -6.30 13.60 -12.19
C THR A 58 -5.13 14.38 -11.63
N ASN A 59 -4.41 13.83 -10.66
CA ASN A 59 -3.27 14.49 -9.99
C ASN A 59 -2.05 14.62 -10.93
N GLY A 60 -2.18 14.12 -12.16
CA GLY A 60 -1.15 14.08 -13.19
C GLY A 60 0.16 13.45 -12.71
N THR A 61 0.05 12.46 -11.83
CA THR A 61 1.10 11.48 -11.54
C THR A 61 1.30 10.58 -12.75
N LYS A 62 0.19 10.17 -13.40
CA LYS A 62 0.22 9.25 -14.54
C LYS A 62 0.50 9.91 -15.89
N PHE A 63 -0.04 11.10 -16.13
CA PHE A 63 0.11 11.81 -17.40
C PHE A 63 0.82 13.14 -17.21
N CYS A 64 1.64 13.51 -18.18
CA CYS A 64 2.23 14.84 -18.21
C CYS A 64 1.16 15.87 -18.59
N GLU A 65 1.08 16.98 -17.85
CA GLU A 65 0.12 18.05 -18.11
C GLU A 65 0.43 18.86 -19.38
N LYS A 66 1.70 18.91 -19.82
CA LYS A 66 2.10 19.66 -21.01
C LYS A 66 1.98 18.80 -22.27
N CYS A 67 2.70 17.69 -22.34
CA CYS A 67 2.72 16.86 -23.55
C CYS A 67 1.60 15.82 -23.59
N GLY A 68 1.01 15.43 -22.46
CA GLY A 68 -0.04 14.40 -22.41
C GLY A 68 0.49 12.96 -22.46
N VAL A 69 1.81 12.76 -22.42
CA VAL A 69 2.43 11.44 -22.44
C VAL A 69 2.27 10.73 -21.11
N VAL A 70 2.11 9.41 -21.15
CA VAL A 70 2.11 8.55 -19.97
C VAL A 70 3.51 8.55 -19.34
N HIS A 71 3.58 8.87 -18.07
CA HIS A 71 4.79 8.75 -17.28
C HIS A 71 5.10 7.28 -17.04
N ILE A 72 6.23 6.82 -17.58
CA ILE A 72 6.77 5.48 -17.35
C ILE A 72 8.17 5.68 -16.79
N ALA A 73 8.37 5.23 -15.54
CA ALA A 73 9.66 5.31 -14.86
C ALA A 73 10.73 4.57 -15.68
N GLY A 74 11.88 5.20 -15.85
CA GLY A 74 12.99 4.64 -16.63
C GLY A 74 12.90 4.82 -18.16
N LEU A 75 11.76 5.26 -18.69
CA LEU A 75 11.61 5.59 -20.12
C LEU A 75 11.41 7.09 -20.35
N ASN A 76 10.29 7.63 -19.85
CA ASN A 76 9.86 9.01 -20.12
C ASN A 76 9.82 9.89 -18.86
N LEU A 77 10.08 9.29 -17.70
CA LEU A 77 10.04 9.93 -16.40
C LEU A 77 11.35 9.66 -15.65
N ASN A 78 11.99 10.75 -15.20
CA ASN A 78 13.02 10.71 -14.18
C ASN A 78 12.38 11.07 -12.82
N MET A 79 12.59 10.21 -11.82
CA MET A 79 12.07 10.37 -10.47
C MET A 79 13.25 10.58 -9.52
N ALA A 80 13.25 11.68 -8.78
CA ALA A 80 14.26 11.96 -7.77
C ALA A 80 13.59 12.43 -6.48
N ILE A 81 14.18 12.08 -5.34
CA ILE A 81 13.80 12.65 -4.05
C ILE A 81 14.75 13.82 -3.81
N VAL A 82 14.19 15.02 -3.68
CA VAL A 82 14.94 16.26 -3.43
C VAL A 82 14.59 16.75 -2.03
N ASP A 83 15.61 16.94 -1.21
CA ASP A 83 15.45 17.54 0.12
C ASP A 83 15.35 19.06 -0.06
N VAL A 84 14.17 19.63 0.21
CA VAL A 84 13.96 21.08 0.22
C VAL A 84 14.25 21.57 1.64
N MET A 85 15.31 22.37 1.78
CA MET A 85 15.60 23.05 3.03
C MET A 85 14.56 24.15 3.25
N ALA A 86 13.71 23.98 4.25
CA ALA A 86 12.85 25.06 4.71
C ALA A 86 13.71 26.06 5.48
N SER A 87 13.74 27.31 5.02
CA SER A 87 14.36 28.43 5.70
C SER A 87 13.82 28.57 7.13
N ASP A 88 14.73 28.63 8.09
CA ASP A 88 14.60 29.04 9.50
C ASP A 88 14.63 27.95 10.59
N ASP A 89 14.46 26.65 10.28
CA ASP A 89 14.64 25.59 11.28
C ASP A 89 15.45 24.40 10.72
N GLU A 90 16.71 24.26 11.12
CA GLU A 90 17.66 23.22 10.66
C GLU A 90 17.22 21.76 10.93
N SER A 91 16.07 21.54 11.57
CA SER A 91 15.61 20.21 12.01
C SER A 91 14.49 19.58 11.16
N VAL A 92 13.97 20.28 10.13
CA VAL A 92 12.89 19.75 9.28
C VAL A 92 13.33 19.69 7.82
N HIS A 93 13.85 18.52 7.41
CA HIS A 93 14.02 18.20 6.00
C HIS A 93 12.67 17.82 5.40
N ASN A 94 12.10 18.69 4.56
CA ASN A 94 10.95 18.34 3.75
C ASN A 94 11.45 17.62 2.49
N GLN A 95 11.17 16.32 2.41
CA GLN A 95 11.53 15.52 1.24
C GLN A 95 10.44 15.66 0.20
N VAL A 96 10.81 16.07 -1.01
CA VAL A 96 9.88 16.25 -2.11
C VAL A 96 10.22 15.26 -3.22
N LEU A 97 9.22 14.55 -3.70
CA LEU A 97 9.34 13.67 -4.86
C LEU A 97 9.20 14.49 -6.14
N GLU A 98 10.28 14.60 -6.88
CA GLU A 98 10.34 15.29 -8.16
C GLU A 98 10.12 14.31 -9.32
N TYR A 99 9.12 14.60 -10.14
CA TYR A 99 8.78 13.92 -11.39
C TYR A 99 9.15 14.81 -12.57
N LYS A 100 10.24 14.48 -13.26
CA LYS A 100 10.70 15.21 -14.44
C LYS A 100 10.39 14.43 -15.71
N CYS A 101 9.55 15.01 -16.58
CA CYS A 101 9.26 14.44 -17.90
C CYS A 101 10.45 14.68 -18.85
N LEU A 102 10.97 13.62 -19.46
CA LEU A 102 12.12 13.72 -20.37
C LEU A 102 11.78 14.35 -21.72
N LEU A 103 10.51 14.28 -22.14
CA LEU A 103 10.07 14.80 -23.45
C LEU A 103 9.85 16.31 -23.46
N CYS A 104 9.35 16.89 -22.37
CA CYS A 104 9.03 18.33 -22.31
C CYS A 104 9.73 19.09 -21.17
N GLY A 105 10.50 18.38 -20.34
CA GLY A 105 11.21 18.97 -19.20
C GLY A 105 10.33 19.45 -18.05
N LYS A 106 9.00 19.24 -18.10
CA LYS A 106 8.11 19.66 -17.01
C LYS A 106 8.40 18.84 -15.75
N VAL A 107 8.55 19.57 -14.65
CA VAL A 107 8.74 19.04 -13.31
C VAL A 107 7.41 19.11 -12.56
N LYS A 108 7.11 18.05 -11.81
CA LYS A 108 6.07 18.02 -10.79
C LYS A 108 6.67 17.59 -9.47
N GLN A 109 6.22 18.22 -8.40
CA GLN A 109 6.68 17.96 -7.05
C GLN A 109 5.52 17.39 -6.24
N PHE A 110 5.79 16.34 -5.47
CA PHE A 110 4.85 15.75 -4.54
C PHE A 110 5.49 15.69 -3.17
N ASP A 111 4.80 16.21 -2.16
CA ASP A 111 5.33 16.22 -0.80
C ASP A 111 5.32 14.80 -0.23
N ILE A 112 6.52 14.28 0.06
CA ILE A 112 6.66 13.08 0.88
C ILE A 112 6.79 13.62 2.30
N GLY A 113 5.70 13.53 3.06
CA GLY A 113 5.59 14.14 4.39
C GLY A 113 6.84 13.97 5.26
N ASN A 114 7.07 14.95 6.14
CA ASN A 114 8.30 15.18 6.89
C ASN A 114 8.92 13.87 7.39
N SER A 115 9.96 13.41 6.69
CA SER A 115 10.86 12.40 7.23
C SER A 115 11.66 13.08 8.32
N LYS A 116 11.18 13.00 9.56
CA LYS A 116 12.10 13.08 10.70
C LYS A 116 13.07 11.93 10.47
N ARG A 117 14.25 12.22 9.90
CA ARG A 117 15.38 11.31 10.03
C ARG A 117 15.49 11.09 11.53
N ILE A 118 15.07 9.91 11.99
CA ILE A 118 15.61 9.36 13.21
C ILE A 118 17.07 9.15 12.82
N GLU A 119 17.89 10.18 13.01
CA GLU A 119 19.31 10.01 13.17
C GLU A 119 19.42 8.98 14.28
N SER A 120 19.61 7.72 13.88
CA SER A 120 20.18 6.74 14.77
C SER A 120 21.42 7.41 15.32
N GLN A 121 21.33 7.88 16.56
CA GLN A 121 22.46 8.32 17.33
C GLN A 121 23.42 7.14 17.35
N GLN A 122 24.33 7.13 16.38
CA GLN A 122 25.54 6.34 16.44
C GLN A 122 26.36 7.01 17.52
N GLY A 123 26.00 6.75 18.78
CA GLY A 123 26.96 6.84 19.87
C GLY A 123 28.19 6.02 19.46
N PRO A 124 29.40 6.41 19.91
CA PRO A 124 30.61 5.69 19.59
C PRO A 124 30.37 4.21 19.87
N ARG A 125 30.49 3.38 18.82
CA ARG A 125 30.30 1.94 18.94
C ARG A 125 31.40 1.41 19.85
N GLU A 126 31.15 1.33 21.15
CA GLU A 126 31.96 0.51 22.03
C GLU A 126 31.90 -0.92 21.46
N GLY A 127 33.06 -1.45 21.11
CA GLY A 127 33.18 -2.76 20.48
C GLY A 127 32.42 -3.79 21.30
N PHE A 128 31.44 -4.44 20.70
CA PHE A 128 30.70 -5.52 21.33
C PHE A 128 31.66 -6.69 21.59
N VAL A 129 32.19 -6.78 22.81
CA VAL A 129 32.98 -7.92 23.28
C VAL A 129 32.03 -8.94 23.87
N ALA A 130 31.65 -9.95 23.09
CA ALA A 130 30.89 -11.10 23.57
C ALA A 130 31.76 -11.93 24.52
N LYS A 131 31.54 -11.80 25.84
CA LYS A 131 32.04 -12.77 26.81
C LYS A 131 31.17 -14.02 26.76
N TRP A 132 31.68 -15.05 26.10
CA TRP A 132 31.07 -16.39 26.11
C TRP A 132 31.19 -16.99 27.51
N PRO A 133 30.12 -17.56 28.09
CA PRO A 133 30.21 -18.24 29.37
C PRO A 133 31.01 -19.54 29.18
N SER A 134 32.25 -19.55 29.62
CA SER A 134 33.03 -20.78 29.77
C SER A 134 32.37 -21.63 30.85
N GLY A 135 32.06 -22.88 30.50
CA GLY A 135 31.35 -23.80 31.38
C GLY A 135 32.14 -24.09 32.64
N GLN A 136 31.67 -23.58 33.76
CA GLN A 136 32.15 -23.98 35.08
C GLN A 136 31.16 -24.98 35.66
N LYS A 137 31.59 -26.24 35.71
CA LYS A 137 30.92 -27.29 36.47
C LYS A 137 31.23 -27.06 37.97
N THR A 138 30.14 -27.03 38.73
CA THR A 138 29.97 -27.52 40.12
C THR A 138 30.84 -26.91 41.23
N SER A 139 30.20 -26.23 42.19
CA SER A 139 29.91 -26.80 43.53
C SER A 139 29.21 -25.80 44.47
N HIS A 140 28.22 -26.34 45.20
CA HIS A 140 27.72 -25.96 46.53
C HIS A 140 27.03 -24.59 46.78
N ASP A 141 25.72 -24.72 47.08
CA ASP A 141 24.94 -24.08 48.15
C ASP A 141 24.99 -22.55 48.33
N ALA A 142 23.91 -21.87 47.91
CA ALA A 142 23.08 -21.02 48.79
C ALA A 142 21.89 -20.37 48.04
N ALA A 143 20.70 -20.77 48.48
CA ALA A 143 19.44 -20.03 48.65
C ALA A 143 19.00 -18.92 47.64
N GLU A 144 17.85 -19.21 47.01
CA GLU A 144 16.66 -18.35 46.81
C GLU A 144 16.81 -16.88 46.39
N VAL A 145 16.27 -16.52 45.22
CA VAL A 145 15.22 -15.47 45.05
C VAL A 145 14.51 -15.63 43.69
N ASN A 146 13.23 -16.00 43.76
CA ASN A 146 12.07 -15.60 42.93
C ASN A 146 12.18 -15.44 41.38
N GLY A 147 11.63 -16.43 40.67
CA GLY A 147 10.38 -16.20 39.90
C GLY A 147 10.43 -15.47 38.55
N SER A 148 10.84 -16.16 37.48
CA SER A 148 10.04 -16.27 36.25
C SER A 148 10.63 -17.34 35.33
N GLN A 149 10.05 -18.54 35.41
CA GLN A 149 10.38 -19.65 34.53
C GLN A 149 10.09 -19.27 33.07
N VAL A 150 11.14 -19.01 32.30
CA VAL A 150 11.07 -18.98 30.83
C VAL A 150 10.65 -20.39 30.38
N LYS A 151 9.39 -20.53 30.00
CA LYS A 151 8.83 -21.79 29.47
C LYS A 151 9.72 -22.26 28.33
N LYS A 152 10.32 -23.45 28.50
CA LYS A 152 11.08 -24.19 27.50
C LYS A 152 10.36 -24.11 26.15
N LEU A 153 11.09 -23.67 25.13
CA LEU A 153 10.66 -23.59 23.74
C LEU A 153 9.91 -24.88 23.34
N ALA A 154 8.64 -24.72 22.94
CA ALA A 154 7.79 -25.80 22.47
C ALA A 154 8.53 -26.69 21.47
N SER A 155 8.72 -27.96 21.86
CA SER A 155 9.33 -29.01 21.05
C SER A 155 8.69 -29.05 19.66
N GLY A 156 9.50 -29.28 18.61
CA GLY A 156 9.04 -29.24 17.20
C GLY A 156 7.78 -30.09 16.92
N LYS A 157 7.54 -31.10 17.76
CA LYS A 157 6.33 -31.94 17.74
C LYS A 157 5.04 -31.16 18.05
N GLU A 158 5.06 -30.19 18.95
CA GLU A 158 3.92 -29.32 19.26
C GLU A 158 3.66 -28.31 18.14
N ARG A 159 4.73 -27.78 17.54
CA ARG A 159 4.64 -26.84 16.42
C ARG A 159 4.02 -27.51 15.19
N ALA A 160 4.35 -28.77 14.94
CA ALA A 160 3.74 -29.58 13.88
C ALA A 160 2.25 -29.88 14.13
N LYS A 161 1.87 -30.18 15.38
CA LYS A 161 0.45 -30.36 15.76
C LYS A 161 -0.36 -29.07 15.57
N LYS A 162 0.17 -27.91 15.96
CA LYS A 162 -0.49 -26.61 15.71
C LYS A 162 -0.70 -26.31 14.23
N ARG A 163 0.24 -26.69 13.37
CA ARG A 163 0.09 -26.55 11.91
C ARG A 163 -1.03 -27.45 11.36
N LYS A 164 -1.19 -28.67 11.85
CA LYS A 164 -2.28 -29.59 11.44
C LYS A 164 -3.67 -29.15 11.92
N MET A 165 -3.74 -28.39 13.00
CA MET A 165 -4.99 -27.82 13.53
C MET A 165 -5.45 -26.57 12.75
N ASN A 166 -4.56 -25.90 12.00
CA ASN A 166 -4.85 -24.71 11.20
C ASN A 166 -5.35 -25.06 9.78
N THR A 167 -6.16 -26.10 9.65
CA THR A 167 -6.82 -26.47 8.40
C THR A 167 -8.22 -25.84 8.36
N LEU A 168 -8.66 -25.32 7.22
CA LEU A 168 -9.95 -24.60 7.08
C LEU A 168 -11.15 -25.36 7.68
N ALA A 169 -11.18 -26.69 7.57
CA ALA A 169 -12.22 -27.52 8.17
C ALA A 169 -12.30 -27.38 9.71
N ASN A 170 -11.15 -27.30 10.40
CA ASN A 170 -11.09 -27.13 11.85
C ASN A 170 -11.38 -25.69 12.31
N MET A 171 -11.06 -24.70 11.46
CA MET A 171 -11.44 -23.31 11.70
C MET A 171 -12.96 -23.12 11.59
N LEU A 172 -13.59 -23.80 10.62
CA LEU A 172 -15.04 -23.74 10.42
C LEU A 172 -15.81 -24.49 11.52
N SER A 173 -15.32 -25.63 12.02
CA SER A 173 -15.96 -26.31 13.15
C SER A 173 -15.85 -25.48 14.44
N ARG A 174 -14.67 -24.93 14.77
CA ARG A 174 -14.53 -24.03 15.93
C ARG A 174 -15.42 -22.80 15.84
N LYS A 175 -15.57 -22.20 14.64
CA LYS A 175 -16.45 -21.04 14.46
C LYS A 175 -17.93 -21.42 14.64
N LYS A 176 -18.35 -22.61 14.19
CA LYS A 176 -19.71 -23.12 14.44
C LYS A 176 -19.97 -23.39 15.92
N ASP A 177 -18.99 -23.92 16.64
CA ASP A 177 -19.11 -24.15 18.09
C ASP A 177 -19.14 -22.81 18.87
N GLU A 178 -18.38 -21.82 18.43
CA GLU A 178 -18.43 -20.45 18.98
C GLU A 178 -19.75 -19.74 18.66
N GLU A 179 -20.34 -19.95 17.48
CA GLU A 179 -21.67 -19.44 17.14
C GLU A 179 -22.79 -20.17 17.92
N ALA A 180 -22.67 -21.47 18.16
CA ALA A 180 -23.59 -22.23 19.00
C ALA A 180 -23.56 -21.76 20.46
N ASN A 181 -22.36 -21.46 21.00
CA ASN A 181 -22.21 -20.94 22.36
C ASN A 181 -22.60 -19.45 22.49
N LYS A 182 -22.63 -18.68 21.39
CA LYS A 182 -23.13 -17.29 21.39
C LYS A 182 -24.66 -17.20 21.38
N LYS A 183 -25.38 -18.26 20.99
CA LYS A 183 -26.86 -18.30 21.01
C LYS A 183 -27.49 -18.22 22.40
N SER A 184 -26.72 -18.37 23.48
CA SER A 184 -27.23 -18.16 24.85
C SER A 184 -27.07 -16.72 25.37
N ALA A 185 -26.43 -15.81 24.62
CA ALA A 185 -26.08 -14.48 25.15
C ALA A 185 -26.13 -13.30 24.14
N SER A 186 -26.93 -13.37 23.06
CA SER A 186 -27.13 -12.21 22.19
C SER A 186 -28.60 -12.05 21.75
N LEU A 187 -29.21 -10.93 22.16
CA LEU A 187 -30.54 -10.47 21.76
C LEU A 187 -30.69 -10.43 20.23
N ASN A 188 -31.74 -11.08 19.70
CA ASN A 188 -32.03 -11.16 18.26
C ASN A 188 -32.74 -9.88 17.79
N LEU A 189 -32.25 -9.32 16.67
CA LEU A 189 -32.79 -8.13 15.98
C LEU A 189 -34.24 -8.28 15.49
N GLU A 190 -34.75 -9.51 15.38
CA GLU A 190 -36.12 -9.79 14.94
C GLU A 190 -37.18 -9.35 15.97
N ASP A 191 -36.82 -9.29 17.26
CA ASP A 191 -37.71 -8.84 18.34
C ASP A 191 -37.93 -7.31 18.33
N PHE A 192 -37.03 -6.56 17.67
CA PHE A 192 -37.17 -5.12 17.48
C PHE A 192 -38.06 -4.75 16.28
N LEU A 193 -38.19 -5.65 15.31
CA LEU A 193 -38.95 -5.39 14.07
C LEU A 193 -40.41 -5.85 14.15
N LEU A 194 -40.78 -6.61 15.18
CA LEU A 194 -42.17 -7.07 15.41
C LEU A 194 -43.00 -6.15 16.30
N LYS A 195 -42.48 -4.98 16.69
CA LYS A 195 -43.21 -3.99 17.50
C LYS A 195 -43.39 -2.66 16.77
N ARG A 196 -44.19 -2.69 15.69
CA ARG A 196 -45.11 -1.61 15.31
C ARG A 196 -46.10 -2.08 14.26
#